data_AF-A0A3B0ZQJ2-F1
#
_entry.id   AF-A0A3B0ZQJ2-F1
#
_cell.length_a   1.000
_cell.length_b   1.000
_cell.length_c   1.000
_cell.angle_alpha   90.00
_cell.angle_beta   90.00
_cell.angle_gamma   90.00
#
_symmetry.space_group_name_H-M   'P 1'
#
loop_
_entity.id
_entity.type
_entity.pdbx_description
1 polymer ?
#
loop_
_entity_poly.entity_id
_entity_poly.type
_entity_poly.pdbx_seq_one_letter_code
_entity_poly.pdbx_strand_id
1 'polypeptide(L)'
;MFSFKKDKTNKDLSKAKDNAASDVKKPDSWFSRLKNGLSKTRANLTESLSTLVIGQKTINKDLLDDIETELLVADLGVEATQKVIADLTARLSRKELADAESVIETLRSSLANMLEGCAKPLIITNEKPFVILVVGINGAGKTTTIGKLAKTLQQQGKSVMLAAGDTFRAAATEQLQTWGQRNNIPVISQHEGADSASVIYDAVASATAKEVDVLIADTAGRLHTQSNLMEELKKVKRVISKLDKTAPHEVLLVLDAGTGQNALSQATEFGRAVDVSGIALTKLDGTAKGGIIFSIANKLDIPIRYIGVGEGIDDLQEFNVDEFIEALFQRQ
;
A
#
# COMPACT_ATOMS: atom_id res chain seq x y z
N MET A 1 72.29 -27.83 -30.47
CA MET A 1 71.85 -27.55 -29.08
C MET A 1 70.83 -26.42 -29.11
N PHE A 2 69.65 -26.69 -28.55
CA PHE A 2 68.72 -25.80 -27.81
C PHE A 2 68.25 -24.43 -28.37
N SER A 3 66.93 -24.40 -28.71
CA SER A 3 65.83 -23.52 -28.25
C SER A 3 66.00 -22.01 -28.08
N PHE A 4 65.05 -21.20 -28.59
CA PHE A 4 64.12 -20.37 -27.78
C PHE A 4 62.99 -19.72 -28.63
N LYS A 5 61.82 -19.55 -27.99
CA LYS A 5 60.49 -19.09 -28.44
C LYS A 5 60.32 -17.56 -28.24
N LYS A 6 59.47 -16.92 -29.08
CA LYS A 6 58.53 -15.76 -28.86
C LYS A 6 58.49 -14.84 -30.10
N ASP A 7 57.42 -14.15 -30.49
CA ASP A 7 56.18 -13.79 -29.80
C ASP A 7 55.00 -13.64 -30.81
N LYS A 8 53.80 -14.02 -30.34
CA LYS A 8 52.50 -13.65 -30.91
C LYS A 8 52.09 -12.32 -30.28
N THR A 9 51.60 -11.35 -31.06
CA THR A 9 50.53 -10.39 -30.67
C THR A 9 50.44 -9.27 -31.71
N ASN A 10 49.57 -9.40 -32.74
CA ASN A 10 48.93 -8.23 -33.36
C ASN A 10 47.78 -8.61 -34.33
N LYS A 11 46.72 -9.28 -33.85
CA LYS A 11 45.55 -9.55 -34.71
C LYS A 11 44.16 -9.54 -34.04
N ASP A 12 44.07 -9.11 -32.77
CA ASP A 12 42.81 -9.14 -31.99
C ASP A 12 42.35 -7.76 -31.50
N LEU A 13 42.50 -6.70 -32.32
CA LEU A 13 42.07 -5.34 -31.94
C LEU A 13 41.01 -4.72 -32.85
N SER A 14 40.44 -5.45 -33.83
CA SER A 14 39.43 -4.90 -34.75
C SER A 14 38.05 -5.57 -34.72
N LYS A 15 37.74 -6.40 -33.71
CA LYS A 15 36.43 -7.07 -33.58
C LYS A 15 35.63 -6.77 -32.30
N ALA A 16 36.04 -5.79 -31.49
CA ALA A 16 35.45 -5.51 -30.19
C ALA A 16 34.79 -4.12 -30.09
N LYS A 17 33.99 -3.69 -31.09
CA LYS A 17 33.30 -2.39 -31.01
C LYS A 17 31.82 -2.32 -31.43
N ASP A 18 31.16 -3.44 -31.78
CA ASP A 18 29.78 -3.38 -32.29
C ASP A 18 28.72 -4.11 -31.44
N ASN A 19 28.97 -4.42 -30.16
CA ASN A 19 27.97 -5.00 -29.25
C ASN A 19 27.83 -4.23 -27.92
N ALA A 20 27.68 -2.92 -27.98
CA ALA A 20 27.39 -2.08 -26.81
C ALA A 20 26.27 -1.06 -27.11
N ALA A 21 25.16 -1.57 -27.62
CA ALA A 21 23.83 -0.93 -27.62
C ALA A 21 22.84 -2.10 -27.61
N SER A 22 21.92 -2.30 -26.68
CA SER A 22 21.28 -1.40 -25.73
C SER A 22 20.57 -2.27 -24.68
N ASP A 23 21.12 -2.37 -23.47
CA ASP A 23 20.40 -2.93 -22.31
C ASP A 23 19.82 -1.79 -21.47
N VAL A 24 19.08 -0.90 -22.14
CA VAL A 24 18.16 0.00 -21.43
C VAL A 24 17.01 -0.89 -20.98
N LYS A 25 17.13 -1.44 -19.75
CA LYS A 25 16.00 -2.03 -19.04
C LYS A 25 14.84 -1.04 -19.17
N LYS A 26 13.79 -1.44 -19.89
CA LYS A 26 12.52 -0.70 -19.86
C LYS A 26 12.16 -0.53 -18.39
N PRO A 27 11.73 0.66 -17.94
CA PRO A 27 11.25 0.80 -16.56
C PRO A 27 10.19 -0.28 -16.33
N ASP A 28 10.39 -1.08 -15.28
CA ASP A 28 9.47 -2.17 -14.96
C ASP A 28 8.05 -1.60 -14.88
N SER A 29 7.14 -2.19 -15.67
CA SER A 29 5.73 -1.80 -15.66
C SER A 29 5.20 -1.91 -14.23
N TRP A 30 4.25 -1.06 -13.85
CA TRP A 30 3.63 -1.11 -12.53
C TRP A 30 3.20 -2.54 -12.17
N PHE A 31 2.54 -3.22 -13.11
CA PHE A 31 2.11 -4.61 -12.92
C PHE A 31 3.27 -5.57 -12.61
N SER A 32 4.45 -5.38 -13.21
CA SER A 32 5.64 -6.16 -12.87
C SER A 32 6.11 -5.91 -11.45
N ARG A 33 6.08 -4.65 -10.99
CA ARG A 33 6.40 -4.29 -9.59
C ARG A 33 5.37 -4.85 -8.61
N LEU A 34 4.08 -4.76 -8.93
CA LEU A 34 3.00 -5.37 -8.13
C LEU A 34 3.19 -6.89 -8.02
N LYS A 35 3.45 -7.56 -9.14
CA LYS A 35 3.73 -9.01 -9.18
C LYS A 35 4.94 -9.39 -8.33
N ASN A 36 5.98 -8.57 -8.35
CA ASN A 36 7.20 -8.78 -7.55
C ASN A 36 6.94 -8.51 -6.06
N GLY A 37 6.22 -7.45 -5.73
CA GLY A 37 5.82 -7.14 -4.36
C GLY A 37 4.95 -8.23 -3.76
N LEU A 38 3.99 -8.78 -4.51
CA LEU A 38 3.14 -9.87 -4.03
C LEU A 38 3.81 -11.25 -4.08
N SER A 39 5.07 -11.37 -4.52
CA SER A 39 5.72 -12.66 -4.74
C SER A 39 5.68 -13.60 -3.52
N LYS A 40 5.95 -13.09 -2.32
CA LYS A 40 5.92 -13.87 -1.08
C LYS A 40 4.50 -14.31 -0.71
N THR A 41 3.52 -13.41 -0.85
CA THR A 41 2.11 -13.74 -0.57
C THR A 41 1.58 -14.74 -1.59
N ARG A 42 1.93 -14.57 -2.87
CA ARG A 42 1.59 -15.52 -3.94
C ARG A 42 2.21 -16.90 -3.70
N ALA A 43 3.47 -16.96 -3.31
CA ALA A 43 4.14 -18.24 -3.03
C ALA A 43 3.41 -19.00 -1.91
N ASN A 44 3.01 -18.30 -0.84
CA ASN A 44 2.27 -18.94 0.25
C ASN A 44 0.83 -19.29 -0.09
N LEU A 45 0.13 -18.45 -0.86
CA LEU A 45 -1.29 -18.64 -1.13
C LEU A 45 -1.51 -19.47 -2.40
N THR A 46 -1.07 -18.96 -3.55
CA THR A 46 -1.41 -19.51 -4.87
C THR A 46 -0.69 -20.82 -5.17
N GLU A 47 0.57 -20.96 -4.75
CA GLU A 47 1.34 -22.21 -4.99
C GLU A 47 0.84 -23.33 -4.08
N SER A 48 0.59 -23.04 -2.80
CA SER A 48 0.00 -23.99 -1.84
C SER A 48 -1.39 -24.46 -2.31
N LEU A 49 -2.27 -23.52 -2.67
CA LEU A 49 -3.60 -23.84 -3.18
C LEU A 49 -3.55 -24.62 -4.49
N SER A 50 -2.69 -24.23 -5.44
CA SER A 50 -2.54 -24.99 -6.69
C SER A 50 -2.08 -26.42 -6.43
N THR A 51 -1.14 -26.61 -5.50
CA THR A 51 -0.63 -27.94 -5.14
C THR A 51 -1.70 -28.80 -4.48
N LEU A 52 -2.46 -28.23 -3.55
CA LEU A 52 -3.57 -28.92 -2.87
C LEU A 52 -4.65 -29.36 -3.86
N VAL A 53 -5.09 -28.45 -4.73
CA VAL A 53 -6.21 -28.71 -5.64
C VAL A 53 -5.79 -29.67 -6.77
N ILE A 54 -4.54 -29.62 -7.26
CA ILE A 54 -4.02 -30.57 -8.26
C ILE A 54 -3.79 -31.96 -7.66
N GLY A 55 -3.39 -32.06 -6.40
CA GLY A 55 -3.14 -33.33 -5.72
C GLY A 55 -4.41 -34.12 -5.41
N GLN A 56 -5.55 -33.46 -5.31
CA GLN A 56 -6.84 -34.07 -4.99
C GLN A 56 -7.55 -34.58 -6.25
N LYS A 57 -7.89 -35.88 -6.26
CA LYS A 57 -8.62 -36.52 -7.37
C LYS A 57 -10.10 -36.14 -7.44
N THR A 58 -10.67 -35.66 -6.33
CA THR A 58 -12.08 -35.34 -6.21
C THR A 58 -12.26 -34.07 -5.39
N ILE A 59 -13.07 -33.15 -5.89
CA ILE A 59 -13.43 -31.95 -5.14
C ILE A 59 -14.50 -32.34 -4.13
N ASN A 60 -14.12 -32.36 -2.86
CA ASN A 60 -14.97 -32.78 -1.75
C ASN A 60 -14.85 -31.80 -0.58
N LYS A 61 -15.52 -32.10 0.53
CA LYS A 61 -15.47 -31.26 1.73
C LYS A 61 -14.07 -31.17 2.33
N ASP A 62 -13.32 -32.27 2.35
CA ASP A 62 -11.96 -32.31 2.91
C ASP A 62 -11.04 -31.31 2.19
N LEU A 63 -11.15 -31.20 0.85
CA LEU A 63 -10.42 -30.17 0.10
C LEU A 63 -10.81 -28.75 0.50
N LEU A 64 -12.09 -28.49 0.82
CA LEU A 64 -12.51 -27.16 1.27
C LEU A 64 -11.94 -26.82 2.65
N ASP A 65 -11.84 -27.82 3.54
CA ASP A 65 -11.22 -27.65 4.87
C ASP A 65 -9.70 -27.37 4.74
N ASP A 66 -9.02 -28.01 3.77
CA ASP A 66 -7.61 -27.71 3.44
C ASP A 66 -7.45 -26.28 2.89
N ILE A 67 -8.33 -25.86 1.98
CA ILE A 67 -8.34 -24.48 1.45
C ILE A 67 -8.58 -23.48 2.58
N GLU A 68 -9.51 -23.75 3.51
CA GLU A 68 -9.76 -22.90 4.67
C GLU A 68 -8.48 -22.65 5.47
N THR A 69 -7.71 -23.72 5.71
CA THR A 69 -6.46 -23.66 6.45
C THR A 69 -5.44 -22.75 5.75
N GLU A 70 -5.25 -22.89 4.43
CA GLU A 70 -4.32 -22.04 3.66
C GLU A 70 -4.74 -20.57 3.66
N LEU A 71 -6.05 -20.29 3.54
CA LEU A 71 -6.56 -18.92 3.60
C LEU A 71 -6.28 -18.27 4.96
N LEU A 72 -6.43 -19.02 6.05
CA LEU A 72 -6.10 -18.53 7.39
C LEU A 72 -4.59 -18.30 7.56
N VAL A 73 -3.74 -19.20 7.06
CA VAL A 73 -2.27 -19.05 7.09
C VAL A 73 -1.81 -17.82 6.32
N ALA A 74 -2.49 -17.48 5.22
CA ALA A 74 -2.25 -16.27 4.43
C ALA A 74 -2.78 -14.97 5.08
N ASP A 75 -3.25 -15.02 6.33
CA ASP A 75 -3.76 -13.88 7.12
C ASP A 75 -5.07 -13.26 6.57
N LEU A 76 -5.89 -14.02 5.83
CA LEU A 76 -7.22 -13.53 5.39
C LEU A 76 -8.17 -13.27 6.56
N GLY A 77 -7.98 -13.96 7.68
CA GLY A 77 -8.82 -13.85 8.88
C GLY A 77 -10.12 -14.67 8.78
N VAL A 78 -10.65 -15.03 9.95
CA VAL A 78 -11.73 -16.02 10.10
C VAL A 78 -12.99 -15.65 9.32
N GLU A 79 -13.51 -14.43 9.50
CA GLU A 79 -14.77 -14.01 8.87
C GLU A 79 -14.67 -13.98 7.33
N ALA A 80 -13.52 -13.54 6.80
CA ALA A 80 -13.28 -13.47 5.37
C ALA A 80 -13.16 -14.87 4.78
N THR A 81 -12.36 -15.74 5.41
CA THR A 81 -12.21 -17.13 4.99
C THR A 81 -13.55 -17.86 5.00
N GLN A 82 -14.37 -17.71 6.05
CA GLN A 82 -15.68 -18.34 6.12
C GLN A 82 -16.62 -17.93 4.97
N LYS A 83 -16.58 -16.66 4.54
CA LYS A 83 -17.36 -16.22 3.37
C LYS A 83 -16.93 -16.91 2.09
N VAL A 84 -15.62 -17.02 1.87
CA VAL A 84 -15.04 -17.69 0.70
C VAL A 84 -15.40 -19.19 0.69
N ILE A 85 -15.25 -19.87 1.83
CA ILE A 85 -15.58 -21.29 1.96
C ILE A 85 -17.08 -21.54 1.80
N ALA A 86 -17.92 -20.63 2.28
CA ALA A 86 -19.37 -20.71 2.07
C ALA A 86 -19.74 -20.61 0.59
N ASP A 87 -19.12 -19.69 -0.18
CA ASP A 87 -19.35 -19.60 -1.63
C ASP A 87 -18.88 -20.86 -2.37
N LEU A 88 -17.67 -21.35 -2.05
CA LEU A 88 -17.14 -22.60 -2.61
C LEU A 88 -18.06 -23.79 -2.30
N THR A 89 -18.52 -23.93 -1.06
CA THR A 89 -19.44 -25.00 -0.64
C THR A 89 -20.76 -24.92 -1.40
N ALA A 90 -21.30 -23.73 -1.57
CA ALA A 90 -22.54 -23.53 -2.31
C ALA A 90 -22.38 -23.93 -3.79
N ARG A 91 -21.28 -23.54 -4.44
CA ARG A 91 -20.96 -23.91 -5.83
C ARG A 91 -20.67 -25.40 -6.00
N LEU A 92 -20.01 -26.02 -5.02
CA LEU A 92 -19.79 -27.47 -4.98
C LEU A 92 -21.13 -28.22 -4.97
N SER A 93 -22.09 -27.77 -4.14
CA SER A 93 -23.41 -28.41 -4.03
C SER A 93 -24.22 -28.32 -5.34
N ARG A 94 -23.97 -27.28 -6.15
CA ARG A 94 -24.57 -27.08 -7.49
C ARG A 94 -23.81 -27.79 -8.61
N LYS A 95 -22.74 -28.52 -8.30
CA LYS A 95 -21.84 -29.19 -9.26
C LYS A 95 -21.17 -28.24 -10.25
N GLU A 96 -20.91 -27.00 -9.82
CA GLU A 96 -20.22 -25.97 -10.61
C GLU A 96 -18.69 -26.09 -10.50
N LEU A 97 -18.18 -26.88 -9.55
CA LEU A 97 -16.76 -27.14 -9.35
C LEU A 97 -16.40 -28.52 -9.93
N ALA A 98 -16.06 -28.56 -11.22
CA ALA A 98 -15.80 -29.80 -11.95
C ALA A 98 -14.34 -30.26 -11.88
N ASP A 99 -13.41 -29.31 -11.80
CA ASP A 99 -11.97 -29.55 -11.84
C ASP A 99 -11.19 -28.50 -11.03
N ALA A 100 -9.88 -28.70 -10.94
CA ALA A 100 -9.00 -27.84 -10.18
C ALA A 100 -9.02 -26.37 -10.65
N GLU A 101 -9.17 -26.15 -11.95
CA GLU A 101 -9.20 -24.82 -12.54
C GLU A 101 -10.47 -24.07 -12.13
N SER A 102 -11.62 -24.75 -12.14
CA SER A 102 -12.90 -24.18 -11.69
C SER A 102 -12.90 -23.76 -10.21
N VAL A 103 -12.16 -24.48 -9.35
CA VAL A 103 -11.99 -24.12 -7.93
C VAL A 103 -11.15 -22.86 -7.79
N ILE A 104 -10.01 -22.78 -8.49
CA ILE A 104 -9.13 -21.60 -8.46
C ILE A 104 -9.83 -20.37 -9.03
N GLU A 105 -10.56 -20.52 -10.13
CA GLU A 105 -11.30 -19.40 -10.74
C GLU A 105 -12.44 -18.92 -9.83
N THR A 106 -13.13 -19.85 -9.17
CA THR A 106 -14.14 -19.51 -8.16
C THR A 106 -13.53 -18.75 -6.99
N LEU A 107 -12.38 -19.21 -6.48
CA LEU A 107 -11.67 -18.54 -5.40
C LEU A 107 -11.24 -17.13 -5.81
N ARG A 108 -10.68 -17.00 -7.03
CA ARG A 108 -10.29 -15.71 -7.63
C ARG A 108 -11.46 -14.74 -7.66
N SER A 109 -12.61 -15.19 -8.18
CA SER A 109 -13.84 -14.40 -8.23
C SER A 109 -14.36 -14.05 -6.84
N SER A 110 -14.40 -15.00 -5.90
CA SER A 110 -14.87 -14.75 -4.54
C SER A 110 -14.01 -13.69 -3.84
N LEU A 111 -12.69 -13.74 -4.01
CA LEU A 111 -11.76 -12.77 -3.42
C LEU A 111 -11.86 -11.40 -4.08
N ALA A 112 -12.02 -11.34 -5.41
CA ALA A 112 -12.25 -10.10 -6.14
C ALA A 112 -13.51 -9.38 -5.65
N ASN A 113 -14.63 -10.11 -5.54
CA ASN A 113 -15.92 -9.57 -5.09
C ASN A 113 -15.84 -8.96 -3.68
N MET A 114 -14.97 -9.47 -2.81
CA MET A 114 -14.77 -8.92 -1.47
C MET A 114 -14.08 -7.54 -1.49
N LEU A 115 -13.30 -7.25 -2.54
CA LEU A 115 -12.54 -6.01 -2.67
C LEU A 115 -13.29 -4.94 -3.46
N GLU A 116 -14.24 -5.31 -4.33
CA GLU A 116 -14.96 -4.35 -5.20
C GLU A 116 -15.60 -3.19 -4.42
N GLY A 117 -16.20 -3.46 -3.24
CA GLY A 117 -16.86 -2.43 -2.44
C GLY A 117 -15.91 -1.38 -1.84
N CYS A 118 -14.64 -1.76 -1.62
CA CYS A 118 -13.64 -0.91 -0.97
C CYS A 118 -12.65 -0.27 -1.95
N ALA A 119 -12.56 -0.73 -3.20
CA ALA A 119 -11.66 -0.15 -4.19
C ALA A 119 -12.25 1.15 -4.76
N LYS A 120 -11.95 2.28 -4.10
CA LYS A 120 -12.37 3.60 -4.56
C LYS A 120 -11.16 4.54 -4.59
N PRO A 121 -10.80 5.12 -5.75
CA PRO A 121 -9.67 6.03 -5.83
C PRO A 121 -9.91 7.28 -4.99
N LEU A 122 -8.82 7.96 -4.60
CA LEU A 122 -8.90 9.25 -3.93
C LEU A 122 -9.32 10.32 -4.95
N ILE A 123 -10.44 10.99 -4.71
CA ILE A 123 -10.93 12.07 -5.56
C ILE A 123 -10.58 13.40 -4.90
N ILE A 124 -9.64 14.13 -5.51
CA ILE A 124 -9.32 15.50 -5.11
C ILE A 124 -10.38 16.43 -5.69
N THR A 125 -11.24 16.95 -4.81
CA THR A 125 -12.29 17.92 -5.15
C THR A 125 -11.73 19.35 -5.30
N ASN A 126 -12.60 20.35 -5.45
CA ASN A 126 -12.21 21.71 -5.86
C ASN A 126 -11.83 22.64 -4.70
N GLU A 127 -11.82 22.15 -3.46
CA GLU A 127 -11.41 22.91 -2.29
C GLU A 127 -9.93 23.27 -2.41
N LYS A 128 -9.57 24.48 -1.95
CA LYS A 128 -8.22 25.00 -2.02
C LYS A 128 -7.79 25.50 -0.63
N PRO A 129 -7.06 24.69 0.15
CA PRO A 129 -6.52 23.37 -0.21
C PRO A 129 -7.48 22.20 0.05
N PHE A 130 -7.38 21.15 -0.76
CA PHE A 130 -7.84 19.82 -0.38
C PHE A 130 -6.89 19.27 0.69
N VAL A 131 -7.32 19.28 1.96
CA VAL A 131 -6.54 18.78 3.10
C VAL A 131 -6.62 17.25 3.25
N ILE A 132 -5.47 16.59 3.15
CA ILE A 132 -5.25 15.17 3.46
C ILE A 132 -4.51 15.06 4.80
N LEU A 133 -5.16 14.48 5.80
CA LEU A 133 -4.55 14.17 7.09
C LEU A 133 -4.07 12.71 7.09
N VAL A 134 -2.77 12.50 7.12
CA VAL A 134 -2.17 11.15 7.09
C VAL A 134 -1.94 10.66 8.52
N VAL A 135 -2.56 9.54 8.87
CA VAL A 135 -2.54 8.95 10.21
C VAL A 135 -2.07 7.50 10.18
N GLY A 136 -1.72 6.96 11.35
CA GLY A 136 -1.23 5.59 11.49
C GLY A 136 -0.02 5.51 12.42
N ILE A 137 0.47 4.30 12.65
CA ILE A 137 1.50 4.05 13.65
C ILE A 137 2.91 4.34 13.13
N ASN A 138 3.88 4.41 14.03
CA ASN A 138 5.29 4.49 13.67
C ASN A 138 5.71 3.24 12.91
N GLY A 139 6.55 3.43 11.89
CA GLY A 139 7.02 2.33 11.05
C GLY A 139 6.03 1.87 9.99
N ALA A 140 4.75 2.29 10.01
CA ALA A 140 3.77 1.90 8.99
C ALA A 140 4.00 2.55 7.61
N GLY A 141 4.97 3.46 7.48
CA GLY A 141 5.31 4.08 6.19
C GLY A 141 4.59 5.39 5.87
N LYS A 142 4.06 6.11 6.87
CA LYS A 142 3.37 7.42 6.70
C LYS A 142 4.17 8.43 5.89
N THR A 143 5.33 8.86 6.40
CA THR A 143 6.17 9.89 5.77
C THR A 143 6.62 9.49 4.35
N THR A 144 6.89 8.20 4.13
CA THR A 144 7.19 7.66 2.79
C THR A 144 5.98 7.74 1.87
N THR A 145 4.79 7.37 2.35
CA THR A 145 3.53 7.46 1.60
C THR A 145 3.22 8.91 1.22
N ILE A 146 3.43 9.85 2.14
CA ILE A 146 3.27 11.29 1.88
C ILE A 146 4.19 11.74 0.75
N GLY A 147 5.48 11.38 0.81
CA GLY A 147 6.45 11.76 -0.22
C GLY A 147 6.09 11.24 -1.62
N LYS A 148 5.66 9.98 -1.70
CA LYS A 148 5.21 9.36 -2.96
C LYS A 148 3.92 10.00 -3.49
N LEU A 149 2.90 10.14 -2.63
CA LEU A 149 1.62 10.75 -2.99
C LEU A 149 1.79 12.20 -3.46
N ALA A 150 2.63 12.98 -2.77
CA ALA A 150 2.93 14.36 -3.14
C ALA A 150 3.53 14.46 -4.56
N LYS A 151 4.40 13.50 -4.92
CA LYS A 151 4.97 13.44 -6.27
C LYS A 151 3.94 13.05 -7.32
N THR A 152 3.09 12.06 -7.04
CA THR A 152 2.01 11.65 -7.94
C THR A 152 1.06 12.81 -8.21
N LEU A 153 0.66 13.56 -7.18
CA LEU A 153 -0.20 14.73 -7.33
C LEU A 153 0.48 15.86 -8.12
N GLN A 154 1.78 16.10 -7.92
CA GLN A 154 2.54 17.04 -8.76
C GLN A 154 2.58 16.60 -10.23
N GLN A 155 2.75 15.30 -10.51
CA GLN A 155 2.74 14.77 -11.88
C GLN A 155 1.35 14.92 -12.54
N GLN A 156 0.29 14.94 -11.74
CA GLN A 156 -1.08 15.28 -12.18
C GLN A 156 -1.31 16.79 -12.33
N GLY A 157 -0.27 17.62 -12.17
CA GLY A 157 -0.33 19.08 -12.33
C GLY A 157 -0.89 19.83 -11.12
N LYS A 158 -1.05 19.19 -9.97
CA LYS A 158 -1.53 19.84 -8.74
C LYS A 158 -0.37 20.52 -8.01
N SER A 159 -0.61 21.72 -7.49
CA SER A 159 0.27 22.33 -6.50
C SER A 159 0.09 21.65 -5.14
N VAL A 160 1.20 21.31 -4.49
CA VAL A 160 1.19 20.55 -3.22
C VAL A 160 1.95 21.33 -2.15
N MET A 161 1.50 21.24 -0.90
CA MET A 161 2.22 21.68 0.30
C MET A 161 2.22 20.53 1.32
N LEU A 162 3.28 20.43 2.11
CA LEU A 162 3.40 19.44 3.19
C LEU A 162 3.39 20.12 4.56
N ALA A 163 2.81 19.45 5.57
CA ALA A 163 2.90 19.87 6.97
C ALA A 163 3.60 18.79 7.81
N ALA A 164 4.66 19.17 8.52
CA ALA A 164 5.42 18.29 9.40
C ALA A 164 4.77 18.23 10.80
N GLY A 165 3.64 17.51 10.92
CA GLY A 165 2.93 17.38 12.19
C GLY A 165 3.46 16.28 13.13
N ASP A 166 4.44 15.44 12.73
CA ASP A 166 5.19 14.55 13.64
C ASP A 166 6.31 15.35 14.35
N THR A 167 5.92 16.30 15.20
CA THR A 167 6.81 17.28 15.84
C THR A 167 7.72 16.68 16.91
N PHE A 168 7.39 15.49 17.43
CA PHE A 168 8.18 14.77 18.44
C PHE A 168 9.32 13.93 17.87
N ARG A 169 9.43 13.84 16.54
CA ARG A 169 10.47 13.06 15.87
C ARG A 169 11.19 13.98 14.89
N ALA A 170 12.28 14.60 15.35
CA ALA A 170 13.14 15.44 14.52
C ALA A 170 13.49 14.77 13.17
N ALA A 171 13.86 13.48 13.21
CA ALA A 171 14.16 12.70 12.00
C ALA A 171 12.97 12.55 11.03
N ALA A 172 11.72 12.50 11.52
CA ALA A 172 10.54 12.44 10.66
C ALA A 172 10.30 13.78 9.95
N THR A 173 10.47 14.90 10.69
CA THR A 173 10.41 16.25 10.12
C THR A 173 11.50 16.46 9.08
N GLU A 174 12.75 16.09 9.38
CA GLU A 174 13.88 16.18 8.44
C GLU A 174 13.68 15.30 7.20
N GLN A 175 13.15 14.09 7.39
CA GLN A 175 12.80 13.20 6.27
C GLN A 175 11.73 13.84 5.37
N LEU A 176 10.68 14.43 5.94
CA LEU A 176 9.63 15.11 5.17
C LEU A 176 10.17 16.36 4.46
N GLN A 177 11.03 17.14 5.10
CA GLN A 177 11.71 18.28 4.48
C GLN A 177 12.61 17.85 3.32
N THR A 178 13.33 16.73 3.47
CA THR A 178 14.14 16.15 2.38
C THR A 178 13.26 15.73 1.20
N TRP A 179 12.10 15.12 1.47
CA TRP A 179 11.10 14.81 0.44
C TRP A 179 10.60 16.07 -0.27
N GLY A 180 10.32 17.13 0.50
CA GLY A 180 9.90 18.43 -0.03
C GLY A 180 10.98 19.06 -0.91
N GLN A 181 12.22 19.15 -0.43
CA GLN A 181 13.34 19.72 -1.16
C GLN A 181 13.63 18.96 -2.46
N ARG A 182 13.63 17.63 -2.43
CA ARG A 182 13.86 16.79 -3.63
C ARG A 182 12.80 17.01 -4.72
N ASN A 183 11.59 17.44 -4.35
CA ASN A 183 10.47 17.62 -5.28
C ASN A 183 10.05 19.09 -5.45
N ASN A 184 10.81 20.04 -4.91
CA ASN A 184 10.45 21.47 -4.88
C ASN A 184 9.04 21.71 -4.29
N ILE A 185 8.70 21.00 -3.22
CA ILE A 185 7.43 21.13 -2.49
C ILE A 185 7.68 21.90 -1.19
N PRO A 186 6.94 22.99 -0.91
CA PRO A 186 7.05 23.71 0.35
C PRO A 186 6.61 22.84 1.52
N VAL A 187 7.40 22.85 2.59
CA VAL A 187 7.11 22.12 3.84
C VAL A 187 6.97 23.12 4.97
N ILE A 188 5.84 23.06 5.68
CA ILE A 188 5.58 23.84 6.89
C ILE A 188 5.97 23.00 8.09
N SER A 189 6.86 23.53 8.91
CA SER A 189 7.39 22.88 10.11
C SER A 189 7.68 23.92 11.18
N GLN A 190 7.62 23.52 12.45
CA GLN A 190 8.06 24.32 13.58
C GLN A 190 9.23 23.62 14.32
N HIS A 191 9.61 24.11 15.50
CA HIS A 191 10.65 23.50 16.32
C HIS A 191 10.22 22.14 16.88
N GLU A 192 11.20 21.31 17.26
CA GLU A 192 10.93 20.00 17.87
C GLU A 192 10.09 20.14 19.15
N GLY A 193 9.09 19.28 19.31
CA GLY A 193 8.14 19.31 20.42
C GLY A 193 7.05 20.38 20.31
N ALA A 194 6.97 21.11 19.19
CA ALA A 194 5.87 22.03 18.92
C ALA A 194 4.52 21.29 18.90
N ASP A 195 3.44 22.03 19.17
CA ASP A 195 2.09 21.47 19.12
C ASP A 195 1.70 21.11 17.69
N SER A 196 1.48 19.81 17.41
CA SER A 196 1.15 19.30 16.07
C SER A 196 -0.05 20.03 15.44
N ALA A 197 -1.09 20.29 16.25
CA ALA A 197 -2.29 20.99 15.78
C ALA A 197 -1.98 22.45 15.36
N SER A 198 -1.01 23.10 16.00
CA SER A 198 -0.58 24.46 15.64
C SER A 198 0.21 24.46 14.33
N VAL A 199 1.12 23.48 14.12
CA VAL A 199 1.84 23.33 12.84
C VAL A 199 0.87 23.13 11.68
N ILE A 200 -0.14 22.26 11.87
CA ILE A 200 -1.11 21.96 10.82
C ILE A 200 -2.05 23.16 10.57
N TYR A 201 -2.42 23.91 11.61
CA TYR A 201 -3.18 25.17 11.45
C TYR A 201 -2.43 26.16 10.56
N ASP A 202 -1.15 26.41 10.86
CA ASP A 202 -0.31 27.31 10.06
C ASP A 202 -0.18 26.83 8.62
N ALA A 203 -0.10 25.51 8.41
CA ALA A 203 -0.03 24.93 7.09
C ALA A 203 -1.32 25.11 6.29
N VAL A 204 -2.50 24.91 6.89
CA VAL A 204 -3.79 25.18 6.25
C VAL A 204 -3.92 26.66 5.91
N ALA A 205 -3.56 27.57 6.82
CA ALA A 205 -3.61 29.01 6.57
C ALA A 205 -2.66 29.42 5.43
N SER A 206 -1.42 28.90 5.42
CA SER A 206 -0.42 29.16 4.38
C SER A 206 -0.83 28.60 3.01
N ALA A 207 -1.37 27.38 2.97
CA ALA A 207 -1.86 26.76 1.75
C ALA A 207 -3.07 27.51 1.18
N THR A 208 -3.98 27.98 2.05
CA THR A 208 -5.14 28.82 1.66
C THR A 208 -4.66 30.14 1.06
N ALA A 209 -3.75 30.85 1.74
CA ALA A 209 -3.23 32.15 1.27
C ALA A 209 -2.47 32.05 -0.05
N LYS A 210 -1.91 30.88 -0.38
CA LYS A 210 -1.17 30.61 -1.62
C LYS A 210 -2.00 29.87 -2.67
N GLU A 211 -3.29 29.64 -2.40
CA GLU A 211 -4.22 28.92 -3.27
C GLU A 211 -3.70 27.55 -3.73
N VAL A 212 -2.98 26.85 -2.84
CA VAL A 212 -2.44 25.52 -3.10
C VAL A 212 -3.57 24.51 -3.28
N ASP A 213 -3.45 23.62 -4.25
CA ASP A 213 -4.51 22.65 -4.57
C ASP A 213 -4.62 21.56 -3.48
N VAL A 214 -3.50 21.05 -2.97
CA VAL A 214 -3.49 19.96 -1.98
C VAL A 214 -2.52 20.24 -0.83
N LEU A 215 -3.00 20.07 0.41
CA LEU A 215 -2.16 20.05 1.62
C LEU A 215 -2.12 18.63 2.18
N ILE A 216 -0.93 18.06 2.36
CA ILE A 216 -0.75 16.75 2.99
C ILE A 216 -0.08 16.95 4.35
N ALA A 217 -0.78 16.58 5.42
CA ALA A 217 -0.30 16.73 6.79
C ALA A 217 0.17 15.38 7.36
N ASP A 218 1.46 15.30 7.74
CA ASP A 218 1.99 14.19 8.53
C ASP A 218 1.53 14.33 9.99
N THR A 219 1.46 13.21 10.72
CA THR A 219 1.06 13.17 12.13
C THR A 219 1.93 12.22 12.94
N ALA A 220 1.92 12.36 14.26
CA ALA A 220 2.57 11.42 15.15
C ALA A 220 1.98 10.00 15.03
N GLY A 221 2.76 8.97 15.34
CA GLY A 221 2.31 7.56 15.27
C GLY A 221 2.66 6.69 16.47
N ARG A 222 2.93 7.27 17.64
CA ARG A 222 3.39 6.52 18.82
C ARG A 222 2.23 5.69 19.44
N LEU A 223 2.20 4.37 19.18
CA LEU A 223 1.14 3.47 19.66
C LEU A 223 1.19 3.19 21.17
N HIS A 224 2.35 3.31 21.83
CA HIS A 224 2.51 2.92 23.24
C HIS A 224 1.65 3.73 24.24
N THR A 225 0.98 4.80 23.78
CA THR A 225 -0.09 5.49 24.50
C THR A 225 -1.28 5.75 23.55
N GLN A 226 -1.96 4.69 23.09
CA GLN A 226 -3.09 4.76 22.14
C GLN A 226 -4.07 5.91 22.46
N SER A 227 -4.48 6.05 23.72
CA SER A 227 -5.42 7.12 24.14
C SER A 227 -4.88 8.52 23.89
N ASN A 228 -3.60 8.79 24.18
CA ASN A 228 -3.01 10.11 23.99
C ASN A 228 -2.86 10.44 22.51
N LEU A 229 -2.48 9.45 21.69
CA LEU A 229 -2.39 9.62 20.24
C LEU A 229 -3.76 9.95 19.64
N MET A 230 -4.80 9.22 20.03
CA MET A 230 -6.16 9.47 19.51
C MET A 230 -6.67 10.86 19.90
N GLU A 231 -6.42 11.32 21.13
CA GLU A 231 -6.82 12.67 21.56
C GLU A 231 -6.05 13.77 20.85
N GLU A 232 -4.75 13.55 20.55
CA GLU A 232 -3.95 14.45 19.75
C GLU A 232 -4.50 14.57 18.32
N LEU A 233 -4.82 13.46 17.66
CA LEU A 233 -5.38 13.47 16.30
C LEU A 233 -6.77 14.12 16.27
N LYS A 234 -7.62 13.86 17.27
CA LYS A 234 -8.90 14.57 17.44
C LYS A 234 -8.72 16.07 17.65
N LYS A 235 -7.67 16.49 18.39
CA LYS A 235 -7.33 17.91 18.55
C LYS A 235 -6.93 18.52 17.20
N VAL A 236 -6.06 17.86 16.44
CA VAL A 236 -5.65 18.29 15.09
C VAL A 236 -6.88 18.48 14.20
N LYS A 237 -7.76 17.48 14.10
CA LYS A 237 -9.02 17.56 13.33
C LYS A 237 -9.87 18.75 13.75
N ARG A 238 -10.12 18.93 15.05
CA ARG A 238 -10.89 20.07 15.59
C ARG A 238 -10.27 21.42 15.24
N VAL A 239 -8.95 21.53 15.21
CA VAL A 239 -8.25 22.77 14.89
C VAL A 239 -8.33 23.09 13.40
N ILE A 240 -8.15 22.09 12.53
CA ILE A 240 -8.38 22.23 11.08
C ILE A 240 -9.81 22.71 10.82
N SER A 241 -10.81 22.10 11.48
CA SER A 241 -12.22 22.42 11.28
C SER A 241 -12.63 23.85 11.68
N LYS A 242 -11.77 24.60 12.39
CA LYS A 242 -11.98 26.03 12.67
C LYS A 242 -11.70 26.91 11.46
N LEU A 243 -10.78 26.50 10.59
CA LEU A 243 -10.42 27.20 9.36
C LEU A 243 -11.37 26.81 8.23
N ASP A 244 -11.66 25.52 8.13
CA ASP A 244 -12.56 24.97 7.13
C ASP A 244 -13.38 23.82 7.72
N LYS A 245 -14.70 23.99 7.78
CA LYS A 245 -15.63 23.01 8.38
C LYS A 245 -15.68 21.68 7.63
N THR A 246 -15.28 21.63 6.35
CA THR A 246 -15.23 20.39 5.57
C THR A 246 -13.89 19.68 5.67
N ALA A 247 -12.87 20.32 6.25
CA ALA A 247 -11.54 19.76 6.39
C ALA A 247 -11.34 18.99 7.73
N PRO A 248 -10.53 17.92 7.75
CA PRO A 248 -9.83 17.34 6.60
C PRO A 248 -10.79 16.61 5.63
N HIS A 249 -10.53 16.75 4.32
CA HIS A 249 -11.36 16.13 3.26
C HIS A 249 -11.04 14.63 3.10
N GLU A 250 -9.80 14.24 3.41
CA GLU A 250 -9.39 12.85 3.52
C GLU A 250 -8.60 12.63 4.81
N VAL A 251 -8.98 11.61 5.59
CA VAL A 251 -8.18 11.05 6.67
C VAL A 251 -7.63 9.71 6.17
N LEU A 252 -6.40 9.74 5.68
CA LEU A 252 -5.73 8.60 5.07
C LEU A 252 -4.95 7.81 6.13
N LEU A 253 -5.45 6.63 6.49
CA LEU A 253 -4.78 5.73 7.40
C LEU A 253 -3.75 4.86 6.67
N VAL A 254 -2.50 4.95 7.08
CA VAL A 254 -1.42 4.12 6.55
C VAL A 254 -1.20 2.89 7.44
N LEU A 255 -1.32 1.71 6.85
CA LEU A 255 -1.17 0.42 7.52
C LEU A 255 0.00 -0.38 6.93
N ASP A 256 0.63 -1.19 7.78
CA ASP A 256 1.68 -2.13 7.41
C ASP A 256 1.07 -3.53 7.19
N ALA A 257 1.06 -4.01 5.95
CA ALA A 257 0.54 -5.34 5.61
C ALA A 257 1.30 -6.47 6.33
N GLY A 258 2.57 -6.25 6.69
CA GLY A 258 3.39 -7.21 7.41
C GLY A 258 2.90 -7.49 8.83
N THR A 259 2.08 -6.61 9.40
CA THR A 259 1.57 -6.76 10.78
C THR A 259 0.35 -7.66 10.89
N GLY A 260 -0.21 -8.14 9.77
CA GLY A 260 -1.35 -9.06 9.74
C GLY A 260 -2.55 -8.51 10.52
N GLN A 261 -3.18 -9.32 11.37
CA GLN A 261 -4.38 -8.95 12.14
C GLN A 261 -4.20 -7.72 13.04
N ASN A 262 -2.98 -7.33 13.39
CA ASN A 262 -2.74 -6.07 14.11
C ASN A 262 -3.11 -4.84 13.26
N ALA A 263 -2.96 -4.90 11.94
CA ALA A 263 -3.40 -3.83 11.04
C ALA A 263 -4.92 -3.65 11.10
N LEU A 264 -5.68 -4.75 11.19
CA LEU A 264 -7.14 -4.71 11.31
C LEU A 264 -7.60 -4.08 12.64
N SER A 265 -6.93 -4.43 13.75
CA SER A 265 -7.20 -3.81 15.05
C SER A 265 -6.92 -2.30 15.01
N GLN A 266 -5.77 -1.90 14.44
CA GLN A 266 -5.42 -0.49 14.28
C GLN A 266 -6.45 0.24 13.41
N ALA A 267 -6.84 -0.32 12.27
CA ALA A 267 -7.82 0.28 11.39
C ALA A 267 -9.18 0.49 12.08
N THR A 268 -9.59 -0.45 12.92
CA THR A 268 -10.80 -0.33 13.74
C THR A 268 -10.68 0.79 14.78
N GLU A 269 -9.55 0.87 15.49
CA GLU A 269 -9.31 1.89 16.52
C GLU A 269 -9.24 3.31 15.94
N PHE A 270 -8.44 3.50 14.89
CA PHE A 270 -8.31 4.79 14.21
C PHE A 270 -9.63 5.20 13.55
N GLY A 271 -10.33 4.26 12.90
CA GLY A 271 -11.65 4.50 12.31
C GLY A 271 -12.64 5.09 13.30
N ARG A 272 -12.69 4.55 14.54
CA ARG A 272 -13.54 5.09 15.62
C ARG A 272 -13.09 6.43 16.17
N ALA A 273 -11.80 6.74 16.11
CA ALA A 273 -11.23 7.90 16.79
C ALA A 273 -11.24 9.17 15.95
N VAL A 274 -10.99 9.06 14.64
CA VAL A 274 -10.72 10.22 13.77
C VAL A 274 -11.54 10.24 12.48
N ASP A 275 -12.46 9.30 12.31
CA ASP A 275 -13.28 9.11 11.11
C ASP A 275 -12.40 8.91 9.86
N VAL A 276 -11.65 7.80 9.84
CA VAL A 276 -10.82 7.41 8.69
C VAL A 276 -11.69 7.26 7.44
N SER A 277 -11.31 7.95 6.37
CA SER A 277 -12.05 7.96 5.09
C SER A 277 -11.35 7.19 3.96
N GLY A 278 -10.10 6.78 4.18
CA GLY A 278 -9.35 5.96 3.25
C GLY A 278 -8.17 5.25 3.88
N ILE A 279 -7.74 4.15 3.27
CA ILE A 279 -6.61 3.32 3.69
C ILE A 279 -5.53 3.30 2.60
N ALA A 280 -4.28 3.43 3.02
CA ALA A 280 -3.11 3.07 2.23
C ALA A 280 -2.42 1.85 2.88
N LEU A 281 -2.39 0.72 2.17
CA LEU A 281 -1.77 -0.50 2.67
C LEU A 281 -0.36 -0.65 2.10
N THR A 282 0.66 -0.65 2.95
CA THR A 282 2.07 -0.61 2.54
C THR A 282 2.82 -1.88 2.88
N LYS A 283 4.06 -2.00 2.37
CA LYS A 283 5.00 -3.10 2.62
C LYS A 283 4.49 -4.47 2.20
N LEU A 284 3.67 -4.52 1.16
CA LEU A 284 3.19 -5.78 0.58
C LEU A 284 4.35 -6.64 0.04
N ASP A 285 5.45 -6.01 -0.40
CA ASP A 285 6.74 -6.62 -0.79
C ASP A 285 7.50 -7.29 0.35
N GLY A 286 7.29 -6.81 1.57
CA GLY A 286 7.97 -7.31 2.75
C GLY A 286 7.40 -8.65 3.24
N THR A 287 6.17 -9.00 2.87
CA THR A 287 5.36 -9.96 3.65
C THR A 287 4.71 -11.06 2.79
N ALA A 288 4.53 -12.22 3.41
CA ALA A 288 3.67 -13.28 2.89
C ALA A 288 2.23 -13.22 3.45
N LYS A 289 1.96 -12.25 4.33
CA LYS A 289 0.69 -12.01 5.04
C LYS A 289 -0.21 -11.02 4.31
N GLY A 290 -0.11 -10.94 2.98
CA GLY A 290 -0.87 -9.99 2.16
C GLY A 290 -2.38 -10.20 2.18
N GLY A 291 -2.87 -11.34 2.71
CA GLY A 291 -4.29 -11.63 2.83
C GLY A 291 -5.05 -10.70 3.78
N ILE A 292 -4.34 -9.93 4.62
CA ILE A 292 -4.95 -8.95 5.53
C ILE A 292 -5.84 -7.93 4.81
N ILE A 293 -5.58 -7.65 3.54
CA ILE A 293 -6.38 -6.74 2.73
C ILE A 293 -7.85 -7.20 2.64
N PHE A 294 -8.09 -8.51 2.53
CA PHE A 294 -9.43 -9.09 2.47
C PHE A 294 -10.14 -8.99 3.82
N SER A 295 -9.40 -9.19 4.91
CA SER A 295 -9.89 -8.97 6.29
C SER A 295 -10.36 -7.53 6.50
N ILE A 296 -9.55 -6.56 6.06
CA ILE A 296 -9.84 -5.12 6.15
C ILE A 296 -11.07 -4.79 5.32
N ALA A 297 -11.10 -5.18 4.05
CA ALA A 297 -12.22 -4.92 3.14
C ALA A 297 -13.54 -5.53 3.64
N ASN A 298 -13.46 -6.73 4.23
CA ASN A 298 -14.64 -7.43 4.72
C ASN A 298 -15.24 -6.82 5.98
N LYS A 299 -14.38 -6.32 6.88
CA LYS A 299 -14.79 -5.85 8.21
C LYS A 299 -15.02 -4.35 8.26
N LEU A 300 -14.33 -3.60 7.42
CA LEU A 300 -14.34 -2.15 7.41
C LEU A 300 -14.89 -1.66 6.08
N ASP A 301 -15.97 -0.89 6.14
CA ASP A 301 -16.51 -0.16 4.98
C ASP A 301 -15.71 1.12 4.72
N ILE A 302 -14.38 0.98 4.65
CA ILE A 302 -13.44 2.08 4.43
C ILE A 302 -12.72 1.82 3.11
N PRO A 303 -12.73 2.78 2.16
CA PRO A 303 -12.04 2.64 0.91
C PRO A 303 -10.54 2.36 1.05
N ILE A 304 -10.04 1.38 0.30
CA ILE A 304 -8.61 1.22 0.06
C ILE A 304 -8.26 2.10 -1.13
N ARG A 305 -7.51 3.18 -0.86
CA ARG A 305 -7.10 4.16 -1.87
C ARG A 305 -5.84 3.70 -2.58
N TYR A 306 -4.86 3.23 -1.82
CA TYR A 306 -3.52 2.97 -2.30
C TYR A 306 -2.95 1.67 -1.76
N ILE A 307 -2.08 1.05 -2.57
CA ILE A 307 -1.20 -0.04 -2.15
C ILE A 307 0.27 0.31 -2.40
N GLY A 308 1.12 -0.04 -1.45
CA GLY A 308 2.56 0.18 -1.50
C GLY A 308 3.34 -1.14 -1.56
N VAL A 309 4.15 -1.31 -2.60
CA VAL A 309 4.85 -2.57 -2.95
C VAL A 309 6.37 -2.40 -3.06
N GLY A 310 6.93 -1.37 -2.42
CA GLY A 310 8.38 -1.13 -2.42
C GLY A 310 8.76 0.25 -1.86
N GLU A 311 10.04 0.59 -1.95
CA GLU A 311 10.60 1.85 -1.44
C GLU A 311 10.71 2.94 -2.51
N GLY A 312 10.72 2.56 -3.79
CA GLY A 312 10.82 3.46 -4.93
C GLY A 312 9.64 4.41 -5.03
N ILE A 313 9.88 5.56 -5.69
CA ILE A 313 8.89 6.64 -5.79
C ILE A 313 7.58 6.19 -6.43
N ASP A 314 7.65 5.34 -7.46
CA ASP A 314 6.44 4.87 -8.17
C ASP A 314 5.83 3.61 -7.54
N ASP A 315 6.37 3.11 -6.43
CA ASP A 315 5.91 1.87 -5.78
C ASP A 315 4.70 2.11 -4.85
N LEU A 316 3.98 3.22 -5.03
CA LEU A 316 2.67 3.49 -4.44
C LEU A 316 1.73 3.81 -5.59
N GLN A 317 0.66 3.04 -5.75
CA GLN A 317 -0.35 3.26 -6.78
C GLN A 317 -1.75 3.14 -6.21
N GLU A 318 -2.70 3.69 -6.95
CA GLU A 318 -4.12 3.51 -6.68
C GLU A 318 -4.48 2.02 -6.68
N PHE A 319 -5.34 1.64 -5.76
CA PHE A 319 -5.74 0.25 -5.62
C PHE A 319 -6.70 -0.16 -6.74
N ASN A 320 -6.30 -1.16 -7.52
CA ASN A 320 -7.12 -1.78 -8.55
C ASN A 320 -7.33 -3.27 -8.21
N VAL A 321 -8.60 -3.69 -8.14
CA VAL A 321 -8.97 -5.06 -7.75
C VAL A 321 -8.47 -6.08 -8.77
N ASP A 322 -8.70 -5.82 -10.06
CA ASP A 322 -8.36 -6.75 -11.13
C ASP A 322 -6.86 -6.98 -11.20
N GLU A 323 -6.06 -5.91 -11.21
CA GLU A 323 -4.59 -6.01 -11.22
C GLU A 323 -4.05 -6.71 -9.97
N PHE A 324 -4.64 -6.43 -8.79
CA PHE A 324 -4.22 -7.06 -7.53
C PHE A 324 -4.51 -8.55 -7.53
N ILE A 325 -5.72 -8.94 -7.92
CA ILE A 325 -6.15 -10.34 -7.99
C ILE A 325 -5.36 -11.08 -9.08
N GLU A 326 -5.16 -10.47 -10.25
CA GLU A 326 -4.33 -11.05 -11.30
C GLU A 326 -2.89 -11.26 -10.80
N ALA A 327 -2.26 -10.26 -10.21
CA ALA A 327 -0.90 -10.38 -9.69
C ALA A 327 -0.76 -11.43 -8.57
N LEU A 328 -1.81 -11.63 -7.76
CA LEU A 328 -1.87 -12.64 -6.71
C LEU A 328 -1.98 -14.07 -7.28
N PHE A 329 -2.76 -14.27 -8.36
CA PHE A 329 -3.03 -15.60 -8.92
C PHE A 329 -2.22 -15.96 -10.17
N GLN A 330 -1.48 -15.01 -10.76
CA GLN A 330 -0.72 -15.26 -11.98
C GLN A 330 0.39 -16.29 -11.74
N ARG A 331 0.29 -17.43 -12.42
CA ARG A 331 1.31 -18.48 -12.43
C ARG A 331 2.61 -17.96 -13.07
N GLN A 332 3.75 -18.50 -12.62
CA GLN A 332 5.03 -18.27 -13.29
C GLN A 332 5.06 -18.94 -14.67
#